data_AF-A0A2E7CGR6-F1
#
_entry.id   AF-A0A2E7CGR6-F1
#
_cell.length_a   1.000
_cell.length_b   1.000
_cell.length_c   1.000
_cell.angle_alpha   90.00
_cell.angle_beta   90.00
_cell.angle_gamma   90.00
#
_symmetry.space_group_name_H-M   'P 1'
#
loop_
_entity.id
_entity.type
_entity.pdbx_description
1 polymer ?
#
loop_
_entity_poly.entity_id
_entity_poly.type
_entity_poly.pdbx_seq_one_letter_code
_entity_poly.pdbx_strand_id
1 'polypeptide(L)'
;MRHPNLFLVGHPRSGTGTWDGFLKQHPNIFMGAKELHYFGRDLHFNEPPRSLNNYLSYFKEAKSEKYIGDSSTWYLSSNYAAEELSSFCPQAKIIISLRNPVSWLYSLHAHQHFAAYEPIADFEAALDAEKIRMKGDVPSFVYPQFGLFYRYLLCYDKQVERYLKHFDRSQVFITFVDDLKADIKNELKRLCSFLDLPLSQETESLFFKNAGQNRNANHKHRNQKLHRWLKTPPRRSILFGMQKPLIPGTRLFLRAVHRANMTTKPRKPIDNDLKIQLQKECKPMIQRLEALIEKDLSMWY
;
A
#
# COMPACT_ATOMS: atom_id res chain seq x y z
N MET A 1 12.91 8.88 -23.87
CA MET A 1 13.20 8.43 -22.48
C MET A 1 12.29 7.26 -22.17
N ARG A 2 12.78 6.20 -21.53
CA ARG A 2 11.92 5.10 -21.07
C ARG A 2 11.10 5.61 -19.88
N HIS A 3 9.81 5.28 -19.85
CA HIS A 3 8.90 5.71 -18.80
C HIS A 3 8.22 4.48 -18.16
N PRO A 4 7.65 4.63 -16.95
CA PRO A 4 6.90 3.56 -16.32
C PRO A 4 5.73 3.10 -17.20
N ASN A 5 5.57 1.79 -17.29
CA ASN A 5 4.52 1.09 -18.04
C ASN A 5 3.92 -0.08 -17.22
N LEU A 6 4.30 -0.22 -15.95
CA LEU A 6 3.76 -1.19 -15.00
C LEU A 6 3.41 -0.45 -13.70
N PHE A 7 2.20 -0.62 -13.19
CA PHE A 7 1.75 0.11 -12.01
C PHE A 7 1.13 -0.81 -10.98
N LEU A 8 1.75 -0.93 -9.81
CA LEU A 8 1.16 -1.56 -8.63
C LEU A 8 0.38 -0.49 -7.86
N VAL A 9 -0.90 -0.34 -8.23
CA VAL A 9 -1.71 0.83 -7.85
C VAL A 9 -2.34 0.71 -6.48
N GLY A 10 -2.36 -0.48 -5.88
CA GLY A 10 -2.94 -0.67 -4.56
C GLY A 10 -3.40 -2.09 -4.29
N HIS A 11 -4.14 -2.31 -3.21
CA HIS A 11 -4.43 -1.37 -2.12
C HIS A 11 -3.31 -1.43 -1.04
N PRO A 12 -2.96 -0.35 -0.30
CA PRO A 12 -2.08 -0.46 0.86
C PRO A 12 -2.57 -1.55 1.81
N ARG A 13 -1.65 -2.27 2.46
CA ARG A 13 -1.94 -3.38 3.40
C ARG A 13 -2.59 -4.62 2.79
N SER A 14 -2.61 -4.72 1.45
CA SER A 14 -3.18 -5.84 0.71
C SER A 14 -2.12 -6.65 -0.05
N GLY A 15 -0.95 -6.90 0.53
CA GLY A 15 0.09 -7.76 -0.09
C GLY A 15 0.99 -7.05 -1.10
N THR A 16 0.81 -5.75 -1.33
CA THR A 16 1.62 -4.94 -2.25
C THR A 16 3.12 -4.89 -1.90
N GLY A 17 3.51 -5.18 -0.66
CA GLY A 17 4.92 -5.34 -0.28
C GLY A 17 5.54 -6.61 -0.86
N THR A 18 4.77 -7.71 -0.86
CA THR A 18 5.16 -8.99 -1.45
C THR A 18 5.33 -8.83 -2.96
N TRP A 19 4.36 -8.22 -3.62
CA TRP A 19 4.42 -7.96 -5.07
C TRP A 19 5.56 -7.05 -5.46
N ASP A 20 5.70 -5.89 -4.82
CA ASP A 20 6.83 -4.98 -5.08
C ASP A 20 8.19 -5.68 -4.87
N GLY A 21 8.30 -6.53 -3.85
CA GLY A 21 9.48 -7.33 -3.58
C GLY A 21 9.79 -8.34 -4.69
N PHE A 22 8.77 -9.03 -5.22
CA PHE A 22 8.93 -9.95 -6.35
C PHE A 22 9.30 -9.20 -7.64
N LEU A 23 8.56 -8.15 -7.97
CA LEU A 23 8.77 -7.34 -9.18
C LEU A 23 10.19 -6.77 -9.23
N LYS A 24 10.74 -6.29 -8.11
CA LYS A 24 12.14 -5.82 -7.98
C LYS A 24 13.20 -6.87 -8.28
N GLN A 25 12.88 -8.15 -8.08
CA GLN A 25 13.81 -9.26 -8.24
C GLN A 25 13.73 -9.89 -9.62
N HIS A 26 12.71 -9.55 -10.41
CA HIS A 26 12.53 -10.13 -11.72
C HIS A 26 13.47 -9.45 -12.74
N PRO A 27 14.30 -10.20 -13.49
CA PRO A 27 15.36 -9.62 -14.34
C PRO A 27 14.84 -8.75 -15.50
N ASN A 28 13.57 -8.93 -15.88
CA ASN A 28 12.92 -8.16 -16.94
C ASN A 28 12.05 -7.00 -16.43
N ILE A 29 12.19 -6.62 -15.15
CA ILE A 29 11.42 -5.54 -14.53
C ILE A 29 12.36 -4.63 -13.75
N PHE A 30 12.35 -3.35 -14.09
CA PHE A 30 12.98 -2.31 -13.27
C PHE A 30 11.90 -1.67 -12.40
N MET A 31 12.11 -1.57 -11.09
CA MET A 31 11.17 -0.89 -10.19
C MET A 31 11.81 0.38 -9.63
N GLY A 32 11.10 1.51 -9.74
CA GLY A 32 11.51 2.75 -9.10
C GLY A 32 11.42 2.70 -7.58
N ALA A 33 11.72 3.83 -6.93
CA ALA A 33 11.43 3.97 -5.50
C ALA A 33 9.92 3.79 -5.25
N LYS A 34 9.55 3.21 -4.11
CA LYS A 34 8.14 2.94 -3.77
C LYS A 34 7.45 4.21 -3.28
N GLU A 35 6.13 4.29 -3.46
CA GLU A 35 5.27 5.36 -2.95
C GLU A 35 5.70 6.75 -3.46
N LEU A 36 5.92 6.87 -4.78
CA LEU A 36 6.28 8.15 -5.44
C LEU A 36 5.12 9.14 -5.41
N HIS A 37 3.89 8.62 -5.53
CA HIS A 37 2.65 9.40 -5.48
C HIS A 37 2.63 10.57 -6.47
N TYR A 38 3.03 10.29 -7.71
CA TYR A 38 3.03 11.28 -8.78
C TYR A 38 1.63 11.50 -9.36
N PHE A 39 0.90 10.41 -9.63
CA PHE A 39 -0.48 10.43 -10.10
C PHE A 39 -1.48 10.52 -8.95
N GLY A 40 -2.74 10.82 -9.27
CA GLY A 40 -3.80 11.06 -8.32
C GLY A 40 -3.69 12.43 -7.70
N ARG A 41 -4.06 13.47 -8.48
CA ARG A 41 -4.05 14.87 -8.02
C ARG A 41 -4.85 15.14 -6.74
N ASP A 42 -5.79 14.27 -6.39
CA ASP A 42 -6.60 14.29 -5.17
C ASP A 42 -5.93 13.62 -3.96
N LEU A 43 -4.76 13.00 -4.13
CA LEU A 43 -4.07 12.30 -3.03
C LEU A 43 -3.16 13.22 -2.21
N HIS A 44 -2.83 14.41 -2.71
CA HIS A 44 -2.11 15.45 -1.95
C HIS A 44 -0.88 14.94 -1.16
N PHE A 45 -0.11 13.96 -1.65
CA PHE A 45 1.09 13.43 -0.96
C PHE A 45 2.35 14.26 -1.21
N ASN A 46 2.34 15.06 -2.27
CA ASN A 46 3.44 15.92 -2.68
C ASN A 46 2.88 17.33 -2.83
N GLU A 47 3.25 18.22 -1.91
CA GLU A 47 2.88 19.64 -1.97
C GLU A 47 4.15 20.50 -1.86
N PRO A 48 4.57 21.19 -2.94
CA PRO A 48 3.92 21.24 -4.27
C PRO A 48 4.02 19.91 -5.04
N PRO A 49 3.15 19.69 -6.06
CA PRO A 49 3.23 18.51 -6.92
C PRO A 49 4.61 18.37 -7.57
N ARG A 50 5.09 17.13 -7.73
CA ARG A 50 6.35 16.87 -8.41
C ARG A 50 6.23 17.21 -9.89
N SER A 51 7.30 17.74 -10.48
CA SER A 51 7.37 17.86 -11.95
C SER A 51 7.54 16.50 -12.61
N LEU A 52 7.10 16.38 -13.87
CA LEU A 52 7.28 15.15 -14.64
C LEU A 52 8.76 14.74 -14.74
N ASN A 53 9.67 15.71 -14.94
CA ASN A 53 11.10 15.43 -14.99
C ASN A 53 11.63 14.88 -13.66
N ASN A 54 11.16 15.40 -12.53
CA ASN A 54 11.50 14.85 -11.22
C ASN A 54 10.98 13.42 -11.05
N TYR A 55 9.74 13.14 -11.47
CA TYR A 55 9.17 11.79 -11.45
C TYR A 55 9.95 10.81 -12.34
N LEU A 56 10.24 11.18 -13.58
CA LEU A 56 10.98 10.34 -14.53
C LEU A 56 12.43 10.07 -14.08
N SER A 57 13.02 10.96 -13.27
CA SER A 57 14.38 10.77 -12.73
C SER A 57 14.53 9.51 -11.86
N TYR A 58 13.44 9.01 -11.27
CA TYR A 58 13.42 7.76 -10.49
C TYR A 58 13.55 6.50 -11.37
N PHE A 59 13.50 6.64 -12.69
CA PHE A 59 13.55 5.53 -13.65
C PHE A 59 14.73 5.61 -14.61
N LYS A 60 15.65 6.57 -14.42
CA LYS A 60 16.82 6.79 -15.29
C LYS A 60 17.78 5.59 -15.37
N GLU A 61 17.75 4.72 -14.36
CA GLU A 61 18.62 3.53 -14.27
C GLU A 61 18.01 2.31 -14.98
N ALA A 62 16.79 2.44 -15.53
CA ALA A 62 16.19 1.38 -16.34
C ALA A 62 17.01 1.10 -17.60
N LYS A 63 17.51 -0.14 -17.63
CA LYS A 63 18.26 -0.88 -18.66
C LYS A 63 17.46 -1.22 -19.91
N SER A 64 17.43 -2.52 -20.16
CA SER A 64 16.73 -3.22 -21.24
C SER A 64 15.44 -3.90 -20.75
N GLU A 65 15.03 -3.71 -19.49
CA GLU A 65 13.89 -4.41 -18.87
C GLU A 65 12.59 -4.17 -19.63
N LYS A 66 11.76 -5.21 -19.83
CA LYS A 66 10.47 -5.09 -20.55
C LYS A 66 9.52 -4.11 -19.83
N TYR A 67 9.52 -4.15 -18.50
CA TYR A 67 8.67 -3.31 -17.67
C TYR A 67 9.48 -2.37 -16.78
N ILE A 68 8.97 -1.16 -16.63
CA ILE A 68 9.44 -0.14 -15.69
C ILE A 68 8.26 0.17 -14.78
N GLY A 69 8.44 -0.07 -13.48
CA GLY A 69 7.33 -0.13 -12.54
C GLY A 69 7.30 0.97 -11.47
N ASP A 70 6.12 1.54 -11.26
CA ASP A 70 5.78 2.41 -10.12
C ASP A 70 4.84 1.68 -9.16
N SER A 71 5.26 1.59 -7.90
CA SER A 71 4.49 1.00 -6.81
C SER A 71 4.00 2.11 -5.88
N SER A 72 2.87 2.73 -6.20
CA SER A 72 2.23 3.76 -5.38
C SER A 72 0.83 3.30 -5.01
N THR A 73 0.71 2.73 -3.81
CA THR A 73 -0.42 1.86 -3.46
C THR A 73 -1.72 2.61 -3.19
N TRP A 74 -1.63 3.92 -3.01
CA TRP A 74 -2.79 4.80 -2.82
C TRP A 74 -3.44 5.23 -4.14
N TYR A 75 -2.84 4.96 -5.31
CA TYR A 75 -3.44 5.26 -6.61
C TYR A 75 -4.80 4.58 -6.80
N LEU A 76 -5.01 3.39 -6.22
CA LEU A 76 -6.29 2.69 -6.31
C LEU A 76 -7.43 3.49 -5.67
N SER A 77 -7.16 4.20 -4.58
CA SER A 77 -8.16 5.02 -3.88
C SER A 77 -8.47 6.36 -4.55
N SER A 78 -7.57 6.84 -5.42
CA SER A 78 -7.75 8.10 -6.14
C SER A 78 -8.93 8.03 -7.12
N ASN A 79 -9.63 9.14 -7.27
CA ASN A 79 -10.66 9.32 -8.29
C ASN A 79 -10.07 9.65 -9.67
N TYR A 80 -8.82 10.14 -9.73
CA TYR A 80 -8.19 10.63 -10.97
C TYR A 80 -7.03 9.77 -11.45
N ALA A 81 -6.39 8.97 -10.59
CA ALA A 81 -5.16 8.26 -10.97
C ALA A 81 -5.36 7.31 -12.17
N ALA A 82 -6.50 6.64 -12.30
CA ALA A 82 -6.77 5.76 -13.45
C ALA A 82 -6.77 6.53 -14.79
N GLU A 83 -7.45 7.68 -14.83
CA GLU A 83 -7.51 8.57 -16.00
C GLU A 83 -6.13 9.16 -16.34
N GLU A 84 -5.42 9.62 -15.31
CA GLU A 84 -4.09 10.22 -15.48
C GLU A 84 -3.07 9.18 -15.96
N LEU A 85 -3.14 7.95 -15.43
CA LEU A 85 -2.32 6.82 -15.88
C LEU A 85 -2.64 6.41 -17.31
N SER A 86 -3.92 6.32 -17.68
CA SER A 86 -4.30 5.96 -19.05
C SER A 86 -3.88 7.03 -20.06
N SER A 87 -3.95 8.30 -19.67
CA SER A 87 -3.46 9.41 -20.49
C SER A 87 -1.94 9.41 -20.64
N PHE A 88 -1.22 8.99 -19.59
CA PHE A 88 0.24 8.94 -19.59
C PHE A 88 0.80 7.72 -20.35
N CYS A 89 0.21 6.54 -20.14
CA CYS A 89 0.64 5.28 -20.75
C CYS A 89 -0.59 4.39 -21.02
N PRO A 90 -1.28 4.57 -22.17
CA PRO A 90 -2.48 3.82 -22.51
C PRO A 90 -2.29 2.29 -22.50
N GLN A 91 -1.09 1.83 -22.85
CA GLN A 91 -0.68 0.43 -22.93
C GLN A 91 -0.15 -0.14 -21.60
N ALA A 92 -0.28 0.59 -20.49
CA ALA A 92 0.25 0.17 -19.21
C ALA A 92 -0.34 -1.16 -18.71
N LYS A 93 0.41 -1.89 -17.91
CA LYS A 93 -0.08 -3.02 -17.11
C LYS A 93 -0.36 -2.55 -15.69
N ILE A 94 -1.54 -2.84 -15.18
CA ILE A 94 -2.02 -2.45 -13.86
C ILE A 94 -2.11 -3.69 -12.97
N ILE A 95 -1.59 -3.59 -11.75
CA ILE A 95 -1.69 -4.61 -10.72
C ILE A 95 -2.50 -4.05 -9.55
N ILE A 96 -3.62 -4.70 -9.24
CA ILE A 96 -4.50 -4.43 -8.12
C ILE A 96 -4.46 -5.64 -7.17
N SER A 97 -4.07 -5.39 -5.92
CA SER A 97 -4.00 -6.40 -4.88
C SER A 97 -5.01 -6.05 -3.77
N LEU A 98 -6.00 -6.92 -3.57
CA LEU A 98 -7.10 -6.73 -2.62
C LEU A 98 -6.97 -7.68 -1.43
N ARG A 99 -7.70 -7.37 -0.37
CA ARG A 99 -7.75 -8.14 0.87
C ARG A 99 -9.17 -8.10 1.40
N ASN A 100 -9.62 -9.19 2.04
CA ASN A 100 -10.87 -9.23 2.79
C ASN A 100 -11.14 -7.87 3.50
N PRO A 101 -12.25 -7.19 3.19
CA PRO A 101 -12.51 -5.80 3.60
C PRO A 101 -12.38 -5.56 5.11
N VAL A 102 -12.97 -6.42 5.94
CA VAL A 102 -12.92 -6.29 7.41
C VAL A 102 -11.50 -6.49 7.93
N SER A 103 -10.81 -7.52 7.43
CA SER A 103 -9.41 -7.76 7.74
C SER A 103 -8.50 -6.63 7.27
N TRP A 104 -8.86 -5.96 6.19
CA TRP A 104 -8.15 -4.83 5.63
C TRP A 104 -8.30 -3.57 6.50
N LEU A 105 -9.53 -3.20 6.88
CA LEU A 105 -9.81 -2.09 7.80
C LEU A 105 -8.96 -2.20 9.06
N TYR A 106 -8.97 -3.38 9.68
CA TYR A 106 -8.20 -3.64 10.88
C TYR A 106 -6.69 -3.59 10.67
N SER A 107 -6.21 -3.96 9.48
CA SER A 107 -4.81 -3.85 9.09
C SER A 107 -4.36 -2.43 8.81
N LEU A 108 -5.24 -1.61 8.22
CA LEU A 108 -4.97 -0.20 7.98
C LEU A 108 -4.96 0.57 9.30
N HIS A 109 -5.95 0.39 10.18
CA HIS A 109 -5.98 1.01 11.51
C HIS A 109 -4.70 0.72 12.29
N ALA A 110 -4.32 -0.55 12.42
CA ALA A 110 -3.10 -0.92 13.13
C ALA A 110 -1.84 -0.30 12.51
N HIS A 111 -1.79 -0.17 11.18
CA HIS A 111 -0.68 0.48 10.50
C HIS A 111 -0.65 1.99 10.76
N GLN A 112 -1.79 2.68 10.65
CA GLN A 112 -1.88 4.11 10.94
C GLN A 112 -1.55 4.41 12.41
N HIS A 113 -1.97 3.53 13.31
CA HIS A 113 -1.66 3.67 14.72
C HIS A 113 -0.17 3.44 14.98
N PHE A 114 0.42 2.39 14.41
CA PHE A 114 1.86 2.16 14.47
C PHE A 114 2.66 3.34 13.89
N ALA A 115 2.22 3.89 12.76
CA ALA A 115 2.85 5.04 12.11
C ALA A 115 2.65 6.36 12.87
N ALA A 116 1.97 6.35 14.01
CA ALA A 116 1.63 7.51 14.83
C ALA A 116 0.67 8.52 14.18
N TYR A 117 -0.03 8.12 13.12
CA TYR A 117 -1.06 8.94 12.47
C TYR A 117 -2.43 8.74 13.11
N GLU A 118 -2.78 7.52 13.53
CA GLU A 118 -4.05 7.27 14.23
C GLU A 118 -3.87 7.45 15.75
N PRO A 119 -4.45 8.50 16.37
CA PRO A 119 -4.36 8.71 17.81
C PRO A 119 -5.22 7.75 18.65
N ILE A 120 -6.29 7.19 18.09
CA ILE A 120 -7.26 6.31 18.76
C ILE A 120 -6.80 4.86 18.63
N ALA A 121 -6.32 4.29 19.74
CA ALA A 121 -5.79 2.92 19.76
C ALA A 121 -6.89 1.85 19.67
N ASP A 122 -8.10 2.17 20.11
CA ASP A 122 -9.26 1.30 19.97
C ASP A 122 -9.79 1.36 18.53
N PHE A 123 -10.13 0.21 17.97
CA PHE A 123 -10.48 0.12 16.55
C PHE A 123 -11.90 0.61 16.28
N GLU A 124 -12.86 0.26 17.14
CA GLU A 124 -14.25 0.66 16.99
C GLU A 124 -14.39 2.16 17.19
N ALA A 125 -13.79 2.71 18.24
CA ALA A 125 -13.77 4.15 18.48
C ALA A 125 -13.09 4.92 17.33
N ALA A 126 -12.07 4.36 16.67
CA ALA A 126 -11.44 4.98 15.51
C ALA A 126 -12.36 4.98 14.28
N LEU A 127 -13.15 3.92 14.09
CA LEU A 127 -14.16 3.83 13.04
C LEU A 127 -15.31 4.83 13.27
N ASP A 128 -15.74 5.05 14.50
CA ASP A 128 -16.79 6.01 14.82
C ASP A 128 -16.33 7.46 14.67
N ALA A 129 -15.07 7.74 15.01
CA ALA A 129 -14.46 9.06 14.84
C ALA A 129 -14.40 9.51 13.37
N GLU A 130 -14.46 8.58 12.40
CA GLU A 130 -14.48 8.89 10.97
C GLU A 130 -15.56 9.91 10.59
N LYS A 131 -16.77 9.79 11.17
CA LYS A 131 -17.91 10.69 10.86
C LYS A 131 -17.60 12.15 11.18
N ILE A 132 -16.86 12.41 12.25
CA ILE A 132 -16.49 13.75 12.69
C ILE A 132 -15.25 14.23 11.92
N ARG A 133 -14.29 13.33 11.67
CA ARG A 133 -13.09 13.60 10.85
C ARG A 133 -13.43 14.02 9.42
N MET A 134 -14.41 13.38 8.78
CA MET A 134 -14.88 13.76 7.45
C MET A 134 -15.52 15.16 7.40
N LYS A 135 -15.89 15.73 8.55
CA LYS A 135 -16.37 17.13 8.68
C LYS A 135 -15.25 18.14 8.92
N GLY A 136 -13.98 17.70 8.92
CA GLY A 136 -12.80 18.56 9.05
C GLY A 136 -12.03 18.41 10.37
N ASP A 137 -12.53 17.63 11.34
CA ASP A 137 -11.84 17.40 12.62
C ASP A 137 -10.79 16.27 12.51
N VAL A 138 -9.89 16.43 11.53
CA VAL A 138 -8.74 15.53 11.37
C VAL A 138 -7.55 16.12 12.11
N PRO A 139 -6.83 15.34 12.95
CA PRO A 139 -5.64 15.86 13.62
C PRO A 139 -4.61 16.38 12.61
N SER A 140 -4.13 17.62 12.81
CA SER A 140 -3.27 18.33 11.84
C SER A 140 -1.93 17.66 11.53
N PHE A 141 -1.46 16.76 12.40
CA PHE A 141 -0.23 15.98 12.18
C PHE A 141 -0.42 14.76 11.27
N VAL A 142 -1.65 14.47 10.86
CA VAL A 142 -2.00 13.35 9.98
C VAL A 142 -1.82 13.77 8.54
N TYR A 143 -1.03 12.99 7.81
CA TYR A 143 -0.81 13.24 6.40
C TYR A 143 -0.65 11.93 5.61
N PRO A 144 -1.46 11.72 4.55
CA PRO A 144 -2.60 12.54 4.15
C PRO A 144 -3.80 12.33 5.07
N GLN A 145 -4.66 13.34 5.21
CA GLN A 145 -5.81 13.32 6.13
C GLN A 145 -6.78 12.16 5.84
N PHE A 146 -7.04 11.87 4.56
CA PHE A 146 -7.94 10.79 4.15
C PHE A 146 -7.45 9.40 4.59
N GLY A 147 -6.19 9.26 5.00
CA GLY A 147 -5.65 8.01 5.51
C GLY A 147 -6.37 7.48 6.77
N LEU A 148 -7.22 8.31 7.40
CA LEU A 148 -8.08 7.96 8.54
C LEU A 148 -9.57 7.83 8.17
N PHE A 149 -9.93 7.93 6.89
CA PHE A 149 -11.31 7.72 6.40
C PHE A 149 -11.46 6.26 5.97
N TYR A 150 -11.53 5.36 6.94
CA TYR A 150 -11.45 3.93 6.75
C TYR A 150 -12.55 3.37 5.83
N ARG A 151 -13.81 3.77 6.04
CA ARG A 151 -14.95 3.32 5.20
C ARG A 151 -14.92 3.97 3.82
N TYR A 152 -14.57 5.25 3.75
CA TYR A 152 -14.36 5.93 2.46
C TYR A 152 -13.33 5.20 1.58
N LEU A 153 -12.22 4.76 2.19
CA LEU A 153 -11.18 4.02 1.47
C LEU A 153 -11.60 2.59 1.08
N LEU A 154 -12.66 2.04 1.67
CA LEU A 154 -13.16 0.69 1.43
C LEU A 154 -14.25 0.67 0.34
N CYS A 155 -13.94 1.21 -0.83
CA CYS A 155 -14.84 1.25 -1.99
C CYS A 155 -14.29 0.42 -3.16
N TYR A 156 -13.93 -0.84 -2.94
CA TYR A 156 -13.20 -1.65 -3.92
C TYR A 156 -13.93 -1.83 -5.25
N ASP A 157 -15.24 -2.03 -5.22
CA ASP A 157 -16.09 -2.11 -6.41
C ASP A 157 -15.88 -0.90 -7.33
N LYS A 158 -16.07 0.31 -6.80
CA LYS A 158 -15.90 1.56 -7.55
C LYS A 158 -14.45 1.80 -7.93
N GLN A 159 -13.51 1.42 -7.07
CA GLN A 159 -12.07 1.58 -7.32
C GLN A 159 -11.61 0.70 -8.48
N VAL A 160 -12.01 -0.57 -8.50
CA VAL A 160 -11.68 -1.51 -9.59
C VAL A 160 -12.40 -1.10 -10.88
N GLU A 161 -13.68 -0.73 -10.80
CA GLU A 161 -14.47 -0.27 -11.95
C GLU A 161 -13.80 0.92 -12.66
N ARG A 162 -13.26 1.88 -11.89
CA ARG A 162 -12.50 3.01 -12.48
C ARG A 162 -11.33 2.54 -13.34
N TYR A 163 -10.55 1.57 -12.89
CA TYR A 163 -9.43 1.07 -13.70
C TYR A 163 -9.93 0.29 -14.92
N LEU A 164 -10.97 -0.52 -14.79
CA LEU A 164 -11.56 -1.26 -15.92
C LEU A 164 -12.25 -0.35 -16.96
N LYS A 165 -12.65 0.86 -16.58
CA LYS A 165 -13.16 1.88 -17.50
C LYS A 165 -12.06 2.51 -18.36
N HIS A 166 -10.85 2.60 -17.83
CA HIS A 166 -9.72 3.30 -18.48
C HIS A 166 -8.69 2.37 -19.13
N PHE A 167 -8.71 1.08 -18.80
CA PHE A 167 -7.80 0.07 -19.31
C PHE A 167 -8.57 -1.18 -19.72
N ASP A 168 -8.10 -1.85 -20.77
CA ASP A 168 -8.67 -3.13 -21.17
C ASP A 168 -8.53 -4.16 -20.04
N ARG A 169 -9.47 -5.10 -19.94
CA ARG A 169 -9.45 -6.15 -18.91
C ARG A 169 -8.12 -6.93 -18.90
N SER A 170 -7.51 -7.14 -20.08
CA SER A 170 -6.22 -7.82 -20.28
C SER A 170 -5.01 -7.01 -19.78
N GLN A 171 -5.20 -5.73 -19.46
CA GLN A 171 -4.21 -4.85 -18.87
C GLN A 171 -4.31 -4.77 -17.35
N VAL A 172 -5.34 -5.36 -16.72
CA VAL A 172 -5.59 -5.26 -15.28
C VAL A 172 -5.50 -6.64 -14.62
N PHE A 173 -4.44 -6.84 -13.83
CA PHE A 173 -4.27 -8.02 -12.99
C PHE A 173 -4.82 -7.77 -11.59
N ILE A 174 -5.79 -8.57 -11.17
CA ILE A 174 -6.42 -8.48 -9.85
C ILE A 174 -6.04 -9.74 -9.06
N THR A 175 -5.48 -9.54 -7.87
CA THR A 175 -5.04 -10.61 -6.97
C THR A 175 -5.49 -10.33 -5.53
N PHE A 176 -5.46 -11.37 -4.71
CA PHE A 176 -6.02 -11.37 -3.37
C PHE A 176 -5.00 -11.85 -2.36
N VAL A 177 -4.96 -11.22 -1.19
CA VAL A 177 -4.12 -11.67 -0.07
C VAL A 177 -4.43 -13.11 0.33
N ASP A 178 -5.67 -13.55 0.19
CA ASP A 178 -6.08 -14.91 0.54
C ASP A 178 -5.49 -15.93 -0.44
N ASP A 179 -5.55 -15.66 -1.75
CA ASP A 179 -4.90 -16.47 -2.80
C ASP A 179 -3.37 -16.51 -2.60
N LEU A 180 -2.75 -15.36 -2.31
CA LEU A 180 -1.32 -15.25 -2.00
C LEU A 180 -0.89 -16.12 -0.81
N LYS A 181 -1.74 -16.26 0.20
CA LYS A 181 -1.45 -17.10 1.37
C LYS A 181 -1.67 -18.57 1.09
N ALA A 182 -2.68 -18.89 0.28
CA ALA A 182 -3.02 -20.25 -0.08
C ALA A 182 -1.95 -20.87 -0.98
N ASP A 183 -1.57 -20.18 -2.05
CA ASP A 183 -0.53 -20.64 -2.98
C ASP A 183 0.18 -19.49 -3.68
N ILE A 184 1.20 -18.95 -3.01
CA ILE A 184 2.05 -17.88 -3.56
C ILE A 184 2.75 -18.31 -4.84
N LYS A 185 3.14 -19.59 -5.01
CA LYS A 185 3.86 -20.04 -6.21
C LYS A 185 2.95 -19.94 -7.43
N ASN A 186 1.69 -20.37 -7.29
CA ASN A 186 0.71 -20.23 -8.35
C ASN A 186 0.41 -18.75 -8.67
N GLU A 187 0.30 -17.90 -7.65
CA GLU A 187 0.11 -16.45 -7.87
C GLU A 187 1.29 -15.80 -8.61
N LEU A 188 2.53 -16.19 -8.32
CA LEU A 188 3.71 -15.74 -9.08
C LEU A 188 3.63 -16.17 -10.56
N LYS A 189 3.24 -17.42 -10.83
CA LYS A 189 3.05 -17.93 -12.20
C LYS A 189 1.97 -17.15 -12.94
N ARG A 190 0.83 -16.87 -12.29
CA ARG A 190 -0.26 -16.07 -12.86
C ARG A 190 0.21 -14.65 -13.21
N LEU A 191 0.94 -13.99 -12.31
CA LEU A 191 1.49 -12.66 -12.58
C LEU A 191 2.47 -12.67 -13.75
N CYS A 192 3.43 -13.60 -13.77
CA CYS A 192 4.38 -13.75 -14.87
C CYS A 192 3.67 -14.02 -16.22
N SER A 193 2.64 -14.85 -16.22
CA SER A 193 1.82 -15.12 -17.42
C SER A 193 1.08 -13.86 -17.90
N PHE A 194 0.49 -13.10 -16.99
CA PHE A 194 -0.17 -11.82 -17.30
C PHE A 194 0.79 -10.77 -17.89
N LEU A 195 2.03 -10.76 -17.41
CA LEU A 195 3.09 -9.88 -17.92
C LEU A 195 3.79 -10.44 -19.15
N ASP A 196 3.47 -11.66 -19.58
CA ASP A 196 4.18 -12.38 -20.63
C ASP A 196 5.69 -12.40 -20.35
N LEU A 197 6.04 -12.94 -19.18
CA LEU A 197 7.41 -13.07 -18.67
C LEU A 197 7.68 -14.51 -18.20
N PRO A 198 8.91 -15.03 -18.36
CA PRO A 198 9.26 -16.33 -17.85
C PRO A 198 9.45 -16.29 -16.33
N LEU A 199 8.94 -17.31 -15.62
CA LEU A 199 9.27 -17.54 -14.21
C LEU A 199 10.38 -18.59 -14.12
N SER A 200 11.64 -18.14 -14.01
CA SER A 200 12.77 -19.06 -13.85
C SER A 200 12.86 -19.59 -12.40
N GLN A 201 13.42 -20.79 -12.22
CA GLN A 201 13.66 -21.37 -10.90
C GLN A 201 14.58 -20.48 -10.03
N GLU A 202 15.53 -19.78 -10.66
CA GLU A 202 16.41 -18.83 -9.99
C GLU A 202 15.64 -17.62 -9.43
N THR A 203 14.77 -17.02 -10.24
CA THR A 203 13.93 -15.89 -9.81
C THR A 203 13.03 -16.29 -8.66
N GLU A 204 12.39 -17.47 -8.78
CA GLU A 204 11.54 -18.03 -7.73
C GLU A 204 12.33 -18.25 -6.43
N SER A 205 13.50 -18.89 -6.52
CA SER A 205 14.34 -19.20 -5.36
C SER A 205 14.88 -17.95 -4.68
N LEU A 206 15.31 -16.95 -5.46
CA LEU A 206 15.76 -15.66 -4.94
C LEU A 206 14.64 -14.95 -4.17
N PHE A 207 13.43 -14.94 -4.74
CA PHE A 207 12.26 -14.38 -4.09
C PHE A 207 11.98 -15.05 -2.73
N PHE A 208 11.92 -16.39 -2.67
CA PHE A 208 11.63 -17.08 -1.41
C PHE A 208 12.74 -16.93 -0.37
N LYS A 209 14.00 -16.90 -0.80
CA LYS A 209 15.15 -16.62 0.09
C LYS A 209 15.01 -15.26 0.77
N ASN A 210 14.60 -14.24 0.01
CA ASN A 210 14.44 -12.87 0.52
C ASN A 210 13.11 -12.66 1.27
N ALA A 211 12.03 -13.36 0.87
CA ALA A 211 10.73 -13.30 1.53
C ALA A 211 10.80 -13.84 2.97
N GLY A 212 11.60 -14.89 3.22
CA GLY A 212 11.83 -15.43 4.55
C GLY A 212 12.48 -14.45 5.53
N GLN A 213 13.25 -13.48 5.03
CA GLN A 213 13.92 -12.44 5.83
C GLN A 213 12.98 -11.26 6.16
N ASN A 214 11.94 -11.05 5.35
CA ASN A 214 10.98 -9.94 5.47
C ASN A 214 9.66 -10.36 6.16
N ARG A 215 9.75 -11.09 7.28
CA ARG A 215 8.57 -11.36 8.10
C ARG A 215 8.10 -10.06 8.77
N ASN A 216 6.94 -9.55 8.35
CA ASN A 216 6.24 -8.44 8.99
C ASN A 216 5.75 -8.85 10.39
N ALA A 217 6.65 -8.93 11.36
CA ALA A 217 6.25 -9.01 12.77
C ALA A 217 5.41 -7.77 13.10
N ASN A 218 4.29 -7.97 13.81
CA ASN A 218 3.47 -6.85 14.26
C ASN A 218 4.20 -6.11 15.37
N HIS A 219 4.83 -5.00 15.00
CA HIS A 219 5.48 -4.10 15.93
C HIS A 219 4.47 -3.10 16.51
N LYS A 220 4.65 -2.75 17.77
CA LYS A 220 3.95 -1.69 18.49
C LYS A 220 4.96 -0.80 19.20
N HIS A 221 4.54 0.42 19.51
CA HIS A 221 5.34 1.32 20.35
C HIS A 221 4.95 1.19 21.81
N ARG A 222 5.94 1.14 22.71
CA ARG A 222 5.71 1.15 24.17
C ARG A 222 5.09 2.48 24.60
N ASN A 223 5.55 3.58 24.02
CA ASN A 223 5.04 4.94 24.23
C ASN A 223 4.78 5.64 22.89
N GLN A 224 3.51 5.87 22.59
CA GLN A 224 3.05 6.55 21.37
C GLN A 224 3.43 8.02 21.31
N LYS A 225 3.40 8.74 22.44
CA LYS A 225 3.80 10.16 22.50
C LYS A 225 5.29 10.32 22.18
N LEU A 226 6.14 9.44 22.73
CA LEU A 226 7.56 9.39 22.40
C LEU A 226 7.77 9.07 20.91
N HIS A 227 7.01 8.14 20.35
CA HIS A 227 7.12 7.84 18.92
C HIS A 227 6.75 9.04 18.04
N ARG A 228 5.65 9.74 18.34
CA ARG A 228 5.29 11.00 17.65
C ARG A 228 6.39 12.04 17.77
N TRP A 229 6.95 12.22 18.96
CA TRP A 229 8.07 13.13 19.22
C TRP A 229 9.33 12.78 18.41
N LEU A 230 9.62 11.49 18.19
CA LEU A 230 10.72 11.05 17.32
C LEU A 230 10.44 11.32 15.82
N LYS A 231 9.16 11.38 15.42
CA LYS A 231 8.75 11.62 14.03
C LYS A 231 8.56 13.10 13.69
N THR A 232 8.69 14.03 14.64
CA THR A 232 8.67 15.46 14.31
C THR A 232 10.01 15.92 13.73
N PRO A 233 10.02 16.83 12.74
CA PRO A 233 11.24 17.48 12.28
C PRO A 233 11.95 18.24 13.44
N PRO A 234 13.29 18.32 13.48
CA PRO A 234 14.26 17.71 12.56
C PRO A 234 14.61 16.24 12.92
N ARG A 235 14.10 15.71 14.05
CA ARG A 235 14.47 14.39 14.59
C ARG A 235 14.18 13.27 13.61
N ARG A 236 13.06 13.34 12.90
CA ARG A 236 12.71 12.40 11.81
C ARG A 236 13.80 12.34 10.75
N SER A 237 14.24 13.50 10.27
CA SER A 237 15.25 13.61 9.22
C SER A 237 16.59 13.01 9.66
N ILE A 238 16.99 13.23 10.92
CA ILE A 238 18.21 12.65 11.49
C ILE A 238 18.08 11.13 11.67
N LEU A 239 16.95 10.66 12.21
CA LEU A 239 16.68 9.25 12.48
C LEU A 239 16.78 8.40 11.21
N PHE A 240 16.14 8.88 10.14
CA PHE A 240 16.12 8.20 8.84
C PHE A 240 17.31 8.55 7.94
N GLY A 241 18.21 9.43 8.38
CA GLY A 241 19.46 9.76 7.68
C GLY A 241 19.30 10.71 6.49
N MET A 242 18.18 11.44 6.42
CA MET A 242 17.93 12.47 5.41
C MET A 242 18.68 13.77 5.72
N GLN A 243 19.09 13.98 6.97
CA GLN A 243 19.89 15.13 7.41
C GLN A 243 21.02 14.66 8.33
N LYS A 244 22.18 15.32 8.23
CA LYS A 244 23.30 15.09 9.14
C LYS A 244 22.98 15.74 10.50
N PRO A 245 23.18 15.04 11.63
CA PRO A 245 22.98 15.64 12.94
C PRO A 245 24.07 16.69 13.21
N LEU A 246 23.70 17.78 13.89
CA LEU A 246 24.64 18.79 14.36
C LEU A 246 25.59 18.24 15.45
N ILE A 247 25.10 17.28 16.23
CA ILE A 247 25.85 16.65 17.33
C ILE A 247 26.18 15.19 16.96
N PRO A 248 27.46 14.78 16.96
CA PRO A 248 27.87 13.39 16.75
C PRO A 248 27.15 12.42 17.69
N GLY A 249 26.82 11.21 17.21
CA GLY A 249 26.12 10.20 18.02
C GLY A 249 24.61 10.39 18.16
N THR A 250 24.05 11.57 17.86
CA THR A 250 22.58 11.82 17.93
C THR A 250 21.77 10.80 17.13
N ARG A 251 22.24 10.43 15.93
CA ARG A 251 21.57 9.43 15.10
C ARG A 251 21.56 8.04 15.75
N LEU A 252 22.67 7.64 16.36
CA LEU A 252 22.78 6.37 17.08
C LEU A 252 21.86 6.38 18.30
N PHE A 253 21.86 7.48 19.06
CA PHE A 253 20.96 7.68 20.20
C PHE A 253 19.48 7.60 19.79
N LEU A 254 19.04 8.37 18.79
CA LEU A 254 17.65 8.35 18.32
C LEU A 254 17.24 6.96 17.81
N ARG A 255 18.15 6.22 17.15
CA ARG A 255 17.93 4.83 16.75
C ARG A 255 17.83 3.88 17.95
N ALA A 256 18.65 4.08 18.99
CA ALA A 256 18.58 3.30 20.22
C ALA A 256 17.25 3.55 20.95
N VAL A 257 16.84 4.82 21.11
CA VAL A 257 15.55 5.20 21.69
C VAL A 257 14.38 4.64 20.88
N HIS A 258 14.43 4.75 19.55
CA HIS A 258 13.41 4.18 18.68
C HIS A 258 13.29 2.65 18.84
N ARG A 259 14.42 1.92 18.86
CA ARG A 259 14.45 0.47 19.09
C ARG A 259 13.93 0.08 20.47
N ALA A 260 14.36 0.77 21.52
CA ALA A 260 13.89 0.54 22.88
C ALA A 260 12.38 0.79 23.03
N ASN A 261 11.84 1.71 22.23
CA ASN A 261 10.41 2.00 22.18
C ASN A 261 9.62 1.00 21.29
N MET A 262 10.25 0.05 20.60
CA MET A 262 9.56 -0.98 19.82
C MET A 262 9.35 -2.25 20.63
N THR A 263 8.21 -2.91 20.43
CA THR A 263 7.90 -4.23 20.97
C THR A 263 7.10 -5.01 19.95
N THR A 264 7.28 -6.33 19.91
CA THR A 264 6.46 -7.24 19.12
C THR A 264 5.34 -7.79 20.01
N LYS A 265 4.09 -7.54 19.63
CA LYS A 265 2.93 -8.14 20.29
C LYS A 265 1.92 -8.55 19.23
N PRO A 266 1.30 -9.74 19.36
CA PRO A 266 0.21 -10.11 18.47
C PRO A 266 -0.89 -9.06 18.55
N ARG A 267 -1.57 -8.85 17.42
CA ARG A 267 -2.72 -7.95 17.38
C ARG A 267 -3.86 -8.63 18.16
N LYS A 268 -4.64 -7.85 18.91
CA LYS A 268 -5.88 -8.37 19.49
C LYS A 268 -6.77 -8.85 18.32
N PRO A 269 -7.60 -9.89 18.51
CA PRO A 269 -8.65 -10.18 17.54
C PRO A 269 -9.63 -9.00 17.48
N ILE A 270 -10.33 -8.87 16.35
CA ILE A 270 -11.49 -7.97 16.23
C ILE A 270 -12.60 -8.56 17.10
N ASP A 271 -13.37 -7.71 17.77
CA ASP A 271 -14.60 -8.14 18.43
C ASP A 271 -15.53 -8.85 17.42
N ASN A 272 -16.17 -9.94 17.84
CA ASN A 272 -16.95 -10.79 16.94
C ASN A 272 -18.22 -10.09 16.44
N ASP A 273 -18.90 -9.32 17.30
CA ASP A 273 -20.13 -8.63 16.94
C ASP A 273 -19.81 -7.50 15.96
N LEU A 274 -18.75 -6.74 16.25
CA LEU A 274 -18.24 -5.71 15.33
C LEU A 274 -17.82 -6.32 13.98
N LYS A 275 -17.15 -7.48 14.00
CA LYS A 275 -16.76 -8.19 12.76
C LYS A 275 -17.98 -8.55 11.93
N ILE A 276 -19.01 -9.15 12.53
CA ILE A 276 -20.25 -9.52 11.84
C ILE A 276 -20.96 -8.29 11.28
N GLN A 277 -21.03 -7.20 12.06
CA GLN A 277 -21.58 -5.93 11.61
C GLN A 277 -20.85 -5.38 10.38
N LEU A 278 -19.52 -5.35 10.40
CA LEU A 278 -18.70 -4.87 9.29
C LEU A 278 -18.82 -5.78 8.05
N GLN A 279 -18.93 -7.10 8.23
CA GLN A 279 -19.17 -8.04 7.13
C GLN A 279 -20.51 -7.75 6.44
N LYS A 280 -21.57 -7.53 7.23
CA LYS A 280 -22.89 -7.14 6.71
C LYS A 280 -22.84 -5.79 5.99
N GLU A 281 -22.10 -4.82 6.52
CA GLU A 281 -21.88 -3.51 5.89
C GLU A 281 -21.15 -3.63 4.54
N CYS A 282 -20.13 -4.49 4.46
CA CYS A 282 -19.33 -4.68 3.25
C CYS A 282 -20.01 -5.52 2.17
N LYS A 283 -20.97 -6.38 2.54
CA LYS A 283 -21.59 -7.37 1.64
C LYS A 283 -22.08 -6.78 0.31
N PRO A 284 -22.84 -5.67 0.26
CA PRO A 284 -23.29 -5.12 -1.02
C PRO A 284 -22.15 -4.67 -1.94
N MET A 285 -21.06 -4.15 -1.37
CA MET A 285 -19.86 -3.77 -2.13
C MET A 285 -19.14 -5.01 -2.66
N ILE A 286 -19.01 -6.05 -1.84
CA ILE A 286 -18.37 -7.30 -2.24
C ILE A 286 -19.16 -7.95 -3.38
N GLN A 287 -20.48 -8.02 -3.30
CA GLN A 287 -21.32 -8.61 -4.36
C GLN A 287 -21.18 -7.87 -5.70
N ARG A 288 -21.08 -6.53 -5.69
CA ARG A 288 -20.79 -5.76 -6.91
C ARG A 288 -19.38 -6.04 -7.43
N LEU A 289 -18.40 -6.18 -6.55
CA LEU A 289 -17.05 -6.56 -6.93
C LEU A 289 -17.01 -7.96 -7.55
N GLU A 290 -17.69 -8.95 -6.96
CA GLU A 290 -17.80 -10.33 -7.48
C GLU A 290 -18.31 -10.33 -8.93
N ALA A 291 -19.40 -9.60 -9.18
CA ALA A 291 -19.97 -9.46 -10.52
C ALA A 291 -19.00 -8.77 -11.50
N LEU A 292 -18.27 -7.76 -11.04
CA LEU A 292 -17.34 -6.99 -11.87
C LEU A 292 -16.11 -7.79 -12.32
N ILE A 293 -15.62 -8.70 -11.47
CA ILE A 293 -14.36 -9.43 -11.71
C ILE A 293 -14.54 -10.91 -12.02
N GLU A 294 -15.78 -11.40 -11.96
CA GLU A 294 -16.18 -12.79 -12.19
C GLU A 294 -15.43 -13.78 -11.26
N LYS A 295 -15.33 -13.44 -9.97
CA LYS A 295 -14.72 -14.28 -8.94
C LYS A 295 -15.61 -14.34 -7.71
N ASP A 296 -15.81 -15.55 -7.19
CA ASP A 296 -16.47 -15.79 -5.91
C ASP A 296 -15.61 -15.26 -4.76
N LEU A 297 -16.21 -14.37 -3.96
CA LEU A 297 -15.66 -13.75 -2.75
C LEU A 297 -16.63 -13.94 -1.57
N SER A 298 -17.56 -14.89 -1.66
CA SER A 298 -18.56 -15.19 -0.62
C SER A 298 -17.93 -15.47 0.74
N MET A 299 -16.71 -16.05 0.75
CA MET A 299 -15.92 -16.26 1.97
C MET A 299 -15.59 -14.98 2.75
N TRP A 300 -15.84 -13.79 2.19
CA TRP A 300 -15.61 -12.52 2.86
C TRP A 300 -16.77 -12.01 3.72
N TYR A 301 -17.99 -12.53 3.56
CA TYR A 301 -19.20 -12.01 4.23
C TYR A 301 -20.16 -13.08 4.74
#